data_AF-A0A1F8WX56-F1
#
_entry.id   AF-A0A1F8WX56-F1
#
_cell.length_a   1.000
_cell.length_b   1.000
_cell.length_c   1.000
_cell.angle_alpha   90.00
_cell.angle_beta   90.00
_cell.angle_gamma   90.00
#
_symmetry.space_group_name_H-M   'P 1'
#
loop_
_entity.id
_entity.type
_entity.pdbx_description
1 polymer ?
#
loop_
_entity_poly.entity_id
_entity_poly.type
_entity_poly.pdbx_seq_one_letter_code
_entity_poly.pdbx_strand_id
1 'polypeptide(L)'
;MGIRTPDLLAKIDIPRQKLYYLEQKGFIRPQKITIGDKEFREYSEEDVRKVEYIWKYLKKGFKYKIAYEKAMEEIQNPQLSLIKTDKPA
;
A
#
# COMPACT_ATOMS: atom_id res chain seq x y z
N MET A 1 -9.17 -5.76 -13.19
CA MET A 1 -10.04 -4.66 -12.70
C MET A 1 -9.27 -3.95 -11.60
N GLY A 2 -9.12 -2.64 -11.65
CA GLY A 2 -8.55 -1.89 -10.54
C GLY A 2 -9.59 -1.49 -9.52
N ILE A 3 -9.08 -1.08 -8.35
CA ILE A 3 -9.87 -0.76 -7.17
C ILE A 3 -9.92 0.76 -7.03
N ARG A 4 -11.10 1.34 -6.77
CA ARG A 4 -11.21 2.80 -6.56
C ARG A 4 -10.79 3.17 -5.13
N THR A 5 -10.50 4.45 -4.91
CA THR A 5 -10.11 4.95 -3.57
C THR A 5 -11.07 4.51 -2.45
N PRO A 6 -12.41 4.63 -2.57
CA PRO A 6 -13.32 4.24 -1.48
C PRO A 6 -13.24 2.75 -1.15
N ASP A 7 -13.21 1.90 -2.17
CA ASP A 7 -13.11 0.44 -2.02
C ASP A 7 -11.77 0.03 -1.40
N LEU A 8 -10.68 0.70 -1.78
CA LEU A 8 -9.35 0.46 -1.20
C LEU A 8 -9.31 0.81 0.29
N LEU A 9 -9.89 1.96 0.66
CA LEU A 9 -9.97 2.39 2.05
C LEU A 9 -10.80 1.42 2.89
N ALA A 10 -11.93 0.95 2.36
CA ALA A 10 -12.78 -0.03 3.03
C ALA A 10 -12.09 -1.40 3.16
N LYS A 11 -11.32 -1.82 2.15
CA LYS A 11 -10.64 -3.12 2.14
C LYS A 11 -9.48 -3.20 3.13
N ILE A 12 -8.66 -2.15 3.22
CA ILE A 12 -7.39 -2.19 3.98
C ILE A 12 -7.52 -1.52 5.36
N ASP A 13 -8.60 -0.78 5.58
CA ASP A 13 -8.80 0.02 6.80
C ASP A 13 -7.58 0.92 7.08
N ILE A 14 -7.17 1.65 6.03
CA ILE A 14 -6.09 2.62 6.09
C ILE A 14 -6.68 4.03 6.10
N PRO A 15 -6.20 4.95 6.96
CA PRO A 15 -6.64 6.35 6.91
C PRO A 15 -6.32 6.99 5.56
N ARG A 16 -7.27 7.77 5.03
CA ARG A 16 -7.14 8.46 3.74
C ARG A 16 -5.86 9.29 3.61
N GLN A 17 -5.47 9.98 4.68
CA GLN A 17 -4.24 10.77 4.73
C GLN A 17 -2.98 9.91 4.52
N LYS A 18 -2.97 8.70 5.10
CA LYS A 18 -1.84 7.76 4.95
C LYS A 18 -1.77 7.26 3.51
N LEU A 19 -2.90 6.90 2.91
CA LEU A 19 -2.96 6.49 1.51
C LEU A 19 -2.43 7.58 0.57
N TYR A 20 -2.87 8.83 0.74
CA TYR A 20 -2.39 9.95 -0.09
C TYR A 20 -0.91 10.25 0.13
N TYR A 21 -0.39 10.05 1.34
CA TYR A 21 1.04 10.14 1.57
C TYR A 21 1.82 9.07 0.80
N LEU A 22 1.29 7.85 0.69
CA LEU A 22 1.92 6.79 -0.12
C LEU A 22 1.95 7.14 -1.61
N GLU A 23 0.87 7.72 -2.12
CA GLU A 23 0.77 8.24 -3.50
C GLU A 23 1.76 9.38 -3.74
N GLN A 24 1.81 10.38 -2.85
CA GLN A 24 2.74 11.52 -2.94
C GLN A 24 4.20 11.11 -2.90
N LYS A 25 4.55 10.09 -2.10
CA LYS A 25 5.92 9.55 -2.04
C LYS A 25 6.24 8.60 -3.20
N GLY A 26 5.27 8.27 -4.04
CA GLY A 26 5.45 7.40 -5.20
C GLY A 26 5.61 5.92 -4.84
N PHE A 27 5.22 5.51 -3.63
CA PHE A 27 5.20 4.10 -3.22
C PHE A 27 4.11 3.32 -3.96
N ILE A 28 3.03 4.01 -4.34
CA ILE A 28 1.93 3.50 -5.16
C ILE A 28 1.63 4.51 -6.26
N ARG A 29 1.13 4.01 -7.41
CA ARG A 29 0.85 4.86 -8.57
C ARG A 29 -0.51 4.53 -9.14
N PRO A 30 -1.60 5.14 -8.60
CA PRO A 30 -2.92 4.97 -9.20
C PRO A 30 -2.93 5.47 -10.63
N GLN A 31 -3.70 4.78 -11.47
CA GLN A 31 -4.06 5.27 -12.78
C GLN A 31 -5.23 6.24 -12.66
N LYS A 32 -5.17 7.34 -13.41
CA LYS A 32 -6.31 8.25 -13.55
C LYS A 32 -7.17 7.74 -14.69
N ILE A 33 -8.41 7.42 -14.38
CA ILE A 33 -9.41 7.00 -15.36
C ILE A 33 -10.51 8.04 -15.42
N THR A 34 -10.90 8.41 -16.64
CA THR A 34 -11.98 9.36 -16.88
C THR A 34 -13.23 8.58 -17.26
N ILE A 35 -14.32 8.77 -16.51
CA ILE A 35 -15.63 8.19 -16.80
C ILE A 35 -16.62 9.34 -16.97
N GLY A 36 -17.01 9.61 -18.22
CA GLY A 36 -17.76 10.81 -18.58
C GLY A 36 -16.93 12.06 -18.27
N ASP A 37 -17.47 12.97 -17.48
CA ASP A 37 -16.80 14.21 -17.05
C ASP A 37 -16.07 14.08 -15.70
N LYS A 38 -15.98 12.88 -15.12
CA LYS A 38 -15.39 12.65 -13.80
C LYS A 38 -14.07 11.88 -13.89
N GLU A 39 -13.06 12.38 -13.20
CA GLU A 39 -11.79 11.69 -13.00
C GLU A 39 -11.82 10.85 -11.72
N PHE A 40 -11.44 9.58 -11.84
CA PHE A 40 -11.29 8.66 -10.73
C PHE A 40 -9.86 8.14 -10.65
N ARG A 41 -9.44 7.78 -9.43
CA ARG A 41 -8.21 7.02 -9.20
C ARG A 41 -8.54 5.54 -9.15
N GLU A 42 -7.84 4.77 -9.97
CA GLU A 42 -7.93 3.32 -10.01
C GLU A 42 -6.57 2.73 -9.66
N TYR A 43 -6.55 1.92 -8.59
CA TYR A 43 -5.35 1.25 -8.08
C TYR A 43 -5.28 -0.15 -8.66
N SER A 44 -4.13 -0.55 -9.18
CA SER A 44 -3.93 -1.92 -9.66
C SER A 44 -3.94 -2.92 -8.50
N GLU A 45 -4.11 -4.21 -8.78
CA GLU A 45 -3.96 -5.24 -7.74
C GLU A 45 -2.59 -5.20 -7.06
N GLU A 46 -1.54 -4.84 -7.82
CA GLU A 46 -0.20 -4.67 -7.28
C GLU A 46 -0.12 -3.49 -6.31
N ASP A 47 -0.72 -2.34 -6.65
CA ASP A 47 -0.81 -1.20 -5.74
C ASP A 47 -1.57 -1.58 -4.47
N VAL A 48 -2.68 -2.32 -4.60
CA VAL A 48 -3.49 -2.79 -3.46
C VAL A 48 -2.65 -3.66 -2.54
N ARG A 49 -1.92 -4.64 -3.07
CA ARG A 49 -1.00 -5.49 -2.28
C ARG A 49 0.08 -4.65 -1.62
N LYS A 50 0.70 -3.71 -2.34
CA LYS A 50 1.70 -2.80 -1.77
C LYS A 50 1.11 -2.02 -0.58
N VAL A 51 -0.06 -1.41 -0.72
CA VAL A 51 -0.71 -0.67 0.38
C VAL A 51 -0.97 -1.59 1.57
N GLU A 52 -1.43 -2.82 1.34
CA GLU A 52 -1.72 -3.79 2.39
C GLU A 52 -0.47 -4.14 3.21
N TYR A 53 0.62 -4.53 2.55
CA TYR A 53 1.88 -4.87 3.23
C TYR A 53 2.53 -3.64 3.88
N ILE A 54 2.55 -2.49 3.19
CA ILE A 54 3.08 -1.25 3.77
C ILE A 54 2.28 -0.90 5.03
N TRP A 55 0.95 -1.00 5.00
CA TRP A 55 0.10 -0.69 6.13
C TRP A 55 0.33 -1.64 7.31
N LYS A 56 0.50 -2.94 7.04
CA LYS A 56 0.90 -3.94 8.05
C LYS A 56 2.18 -3.54 8.77
N TYR A 57 3.21 -3.04 8.06
CA TYR A 57 4.45 -2.59 8.69
C TYR A 57 4.33 -1.21 9.36
N LEU A 58 3.55 -0.29 8.80
CA LEU A 58 3.26 0.99 9.45
C LEU A 58 2.53 0.80 10.79
N LYS A 59 1.57 -0.14 10.86
CA LYS A 59 0.86 -0.52 12.10
C LYS A 59 1.82 -1.10 13.16
N LYS A 60 2.93 -1.72 12.75
CA LYS A 60 4.00 -2.21 13.65
C LYS A 60 4.97 -1.10 14.13
N GLY A 61 4.75 0.16 13.74
CA GLY A 61 5.59 1.29 14.14
C GLY A 61 6.79 1.55 13.22
N PHE A 62 6.93 0.84 12.10
CA PHE A 62 8.00 1.11 11.16
C PHE A 62 7.79 2.45 10.44
N LYS A 63 8.89 3.14 10.12
CA LYS A 63 8.87 4.33 9.25
C LYS A 63 8.50 3.93 7.82
N TYR A 64 7.89 4.85 7.06
CA TYR A 64 7.43 4.60 5.68
C TYR A 64 8.45 3.94 4.75
N LYS A 65 9.70 4.40 4.77
CA LYS A 65 10.76 3.82 3.93
C LYS A 65 11.00 2.34 4.28
N ILE A 66 11.19 2.04 5.57
CA ILE A 66 11.41 0.67 6.05
C ILE A 66 10.18 -0.20 5.83
N ALA A 67 8.99 0.36 6.05
CA ALA A 67 7.72 -0.34 5.78
C ALA A 67 7.58 -0.71 4.30
N TYR A 68 7.98 0.17 3.39
CA TYR A 68 8.01 -0.09 1.95
C TYR A 68 9.04 -1.15 1.58
N GLU A 69 10.28 -1.05 2.07
CA GLU A 69 11.33 -2.04 1.82
C GLU A 69 10.89 -3.44 2.28
N LYS A 70 10.37 -3.55 3.51
CA LYS A 70 9.84 -4.81 4.04
C LYS A 70 8.65 -5.34 3.25
N ALA A 71 7.75 -4.45 2.82
CA ALA A 71 6.62 -4.83 1.98
C ALA A 71 7.08 -5.39 0.64
N MET A 72 8.05 -4.77 -0.01
CA MET A 72 8.60 -5.23 -1.27
C MET A 72 9.36 -6.56 -1.13
N GLU A 73 10.12 -6.74 -0.05
CA GLU A 73 10.76 -8.02 0.27
C GLU A 73 9.73 -9.14 0.40
N GLU A 74 8.63 -8.91 1.12
CA GLU A 74 7.57 -9.91 1.34
C GLU A 74 6.78 -10.20 0.06
N ILE A 75 6.54 -9.19 -0.78
CA ILE A 75 5.87 -9.37 -2.08
C ILE A 75 6.76 -10.17 -3.04
N GLN A 76 8.06 -9.90 -3.09
CA GLN A 76 9.01 -10.61 -3.96
C GLN A 76 9.33 -12.01 -3.44
N ASN A 77 9.32 -12.21 -2.12
CA ASN A 77 9.67 -13.48 -1.52
C ASN A 77 8.70 -13.83 -0.36
N PRO A 78 7.54 -14.44 -0.68
CA PRO A 78 6.50 -14.77 0.31
C PRO A 78 6.99 -15.65 1.47
N GLN A 79 8.05 -16.44 1.25
CA GLN A 79 8.62 -17.35 2.24
C GLN A 79 9.49 -16.66 3.30
N LEU A 80 9.85 -15.39 3.12
CA LEU A 80 10.74 -14.67 4.05
C LEU A 80 10.03 -14.21 5.35
N SER A 81 8.69 -14.12 5.31
CA SER A 81 7.85 -13.65 6.43
C SER A 81 7.92 -14.55 7.68
N LEU A 82 8.44 -15.77 7.55
CA LEU A 82 8.58 -16.74 8.64
C LEU A 82 9.88 -16.59 9.47
N ILE A 83 10.88 -15.83 9.00
CA ILE A 83 12.25 -15.92 9.55
C ILE A 83 12.70 -14.65 10.28
N LYS A 84 12.16 -13.47 9.98
CA LYS A 84 12.65 -12.19 10.54
C LYS A 84 11.69 -11.59 11.56
N THR A 85 11.64 -12.20 12.75
CA THR A 85 11.15 -11.55 13.97
C THR A 85 12.26 -10.68 14.55
N ASP A 86 12.64 -9.60 13.85
CA ASP A 86 13.64 -8.68 14.39
C ASP A 86 12.98 -7.59 15.24
N LYS A 87 13.27 -7.67 16.54
CA LYS A 87 12.93 -6.72 17.61
C LYS A 87 13.28 -5.28 17.20
N PRO A 88 12.46 -4.28 17.53
CA PRO A 88 12.98 -2.92 17.65
C PRO A 88 13.85 -2.84 18.92
N ALA A 89 15.14 -2.54 18.72
CA ALA A 89 16.05 -2.06 19.76
C ALA A 89 15.79 -0.59 20.07
#